data_AF-A0A969BFJ8-F1
#
_entry.id   AF-A0A969BFJ8-F1
#
_cell.length_a   1.000
_cell.length_b   1.000
_cell.length_c   1.000
_cell.angle_alpha   90.00
_cell.angle_beta   90.00
_cell.angle_gamma   90.00
#
_symmetry.space_group_name_H-M   'P 1'
#
loop_
_entity.id
_entity.type
_entity.pdbx_description
1 polymer ?
#
loop_
_entity_poly.entity_id
_entity_poly.type
_entity_poly.pdbx_seq_one_letter_code
_entity_poly.pdbx_strand_id
1 'polypeptide(L)'
;MPTKKQPTASKVRNTKASFKTGKNEQAESLIKRSFEPLFSPKDGKARLTFCGVEHSVIEWTDNGKHREKPVMKLVFSCFDVTHESPANIAITCEYRLSEKNRLGQILTIIGYEFADKNEIVDEDDEFGTRVKHTDPSEIFDFLRGQCGLVFKGNLTVAIRKNKTGEYVERPGLWDIDYKTLQPKLLKTGEQERDMLASDISDEDFENPEIAMASDSD
;
A
#
# COMPACT_ATOMS: atom_id res chain seq x y z
N MET A 1 -38.48 45.73 50.21
CA MET A 1 -37.43 45.19 49.31
C MET A 1 -38.07 44.82 47.97
N PRO A 2 -37.32 44.86 46.86
CA PRO A 2 -37.74 45.40 45.56
C PRO A 2 -38.49 44.43 44.64
N THR A 3 -39.22 45.05 43.70
CA THR A 3 -39.72 44.51 42.44
C THR A 3 -38.59 44.19 41.45
N LYS A 4 -38.79 43.18 40.57
CA LYS A 4 -38.34 43.10 39.15
C LYS A 4 -38.85 41.79 38.55
N LYS A 5 -39.91 41.81 37.74
CA LYS A 5 -39.97 41.98 36.26
C LYS A 5 -40.19 40.63 35.55
N GLN A 6 -41.40 40.41 35.02
CA GLN A 6 -41.59 39.63 33.78
C GLN A 6 -40.90 40.35 32.61
N PRO A 7 -40.54 39.65 31.51
CA PRO A 7 -41.40 39.76 30.33
C PRO A 7 -41.47 38.46 29.47
N THR A 8 -42.68 38.12 29.00
CA THR A 8 -43.12 38.12 27.58
C THR A 8 -42.83 36.87 26.76
N ALA A 9 -43.91 36.16 26.42
CA ALA A 9 -44.02 35.46 25.16
C ALA A 9 -43.87 36.46 24.01
N SER A 10 -43.04 36.13 23.01
CA SER A 10 -42.98 36.84 21.74
C SER A 10 -42.89 35.88 20.57
N LYS A 11 -43.60 36.28 19.52
CA LYS A 11 -44.11 35.55 18.35
C LYS A 11 -43.06 35.29 17.26
N VAL A 12 -43.21 34.12 16.61
CA VAL A 12 -43.25 33.89 15.15
C VAL A 12 -41.97 34.09 14.32
N ARG A 13 -41.53 33.02 13.65
CA ARG A 13 -41.59 32.95 12.18
C ARG A 13 -41.55 31.52 11.65
N ASN A 14 -42.66 31.15 11.03
CA ASN A 14 -42.72 30.09 10.04
C ASN A 14 -42.10 30.65 8.76
N THR A 15 -41.02 30.05 8.26
CA THR A 15 -40.60 30.19 6.87
C THR A 15 -40.65 28.82 6.24
N LYS A 16 -41.79 28.48 5.63
CA LYS A 16 -41.78 27.63 4.45
C LYS A 16 -40.95 28.35 3.38
N ALA A 17 -39.72 27.92 3.18
CA ALA A 17 -39.06 27.99 1.88
C ALA A 17 -39.08 26.55 1.34
N SER A 18 -40.17 26.16 0.69
CA SER A 18 -40.18 25.99 -0.76
C SER A 18 -39.09 25.04 -1.25
N PHE A 19 -39.33 23.72 -1.14
CA PHE A 19 -38.63 22.74 -1.96
C PHE A 19 -39.07 22.90 -3.41
N LYS A 20 -38.45 23.85 -4.11
CA LYS A 20 -38.35 23.89 -5.56
C LYS A 20 -36.99 24.45 -5.93
N THR A 21 -36.04 23.53 -6.04
CA THR A 21 -34.72 23.53 -6.73
C THR A 21 -33.80 22.71 -5.83
N GLY A 22 -33.29 21.53 -6.19
CA GLY A 22 -33.25 20.86 -7.46
C GLY A 22 -32.04 19.93 -7.39
N LYS A 23 -32.25 18.63 -7.58
CA LYS A 23 -31.26 17.65 -8.08
C LYS A 23 -29.83 17.57 -7.46
N ASN A 24 -29.49 18.30 -6.40
CA ASN A 24 -28.10 18.40 -5.95
C ASN A 24 -27.73 17.57 -4.71
N GLU A 25 -28.67 17.18 -3.83
CA GLU A 25 -28.30 16.33 -2.68
C GLU A 25 -27.90 14.90 -3.12
N GLN A 26 -28.50 14.39 -4.21
CA GLN A 26 -28.05 13.14 -4.82
C GLN A 26 -26.70 13.29 -5.54
N ALA A 27 -26.36 14.48 -6.05
CA ALA A 27 -25.06 14.76 -6.66
C ALA A 27 -23.95 14.89 -5.59
N GLU A 28 -24.24 15.48 -4.44
CA GLU A 28 -23.30 15.57 -3.31
C GLU A 28 -23.03 14.20 -2.68
N SER A 29 -24.01 13.28 -2.68
CA SER A 29 -23.78 11.87 -2.29
C SER A 29 -22.99 11.04 -3.33
N LEU A 30 -22.83 11.57 -4.55
CA LEU A 30 -22.15 10.90 -5.68
C LEU A 30 -20.72 11.39 -5.90
N ILE A 31 -20.28 12.46 -5.23
CA ILE A 31 -18.85 12.79 -5.16
C ILE A 31 -18.25 11.91 -4.06
N LYS A 32 -18.00 10.62 -4.38
CA LYS A 32 -17.00 9.85 -3.62
C LYS A 32 -15.75 10.70 -3.62
N ARG A 33 -15.40 11.27 -2.46
CA ARG A 33 -14.19 12.07 -2.29
C ARG A 33 -13.03 11.17 -2.76
N SER A 34 -12.41 11.54 -3.87
CA SER A 34 -11.28 10.78 -4.40
C SER A 34 -10.18 10.83 -3.35
N PHE A 35 -9.63 9.66 -3.00
CA PHE A 35 -8.56 9.57 -2.01
C PHE A 35 -7.41 10.53 -2.36
N GLU A 36 -7.05 11.37 -1.41
CA GLU A 36 -5.96 12.34 -1.50
C GLU A 36 -4.99 12.10 -0.34
N PRO A 37 -3.77 11.60 -0.60
CA PRO A 37 -2.82 11.27 0.44
C PRO A 37 -2.43 12.48 1.27
N LEU A 38 -2.25 12.25 2.56
CA LEU A 38 -1.65 13.24 3.44
C LEU A 38 -0.13 13.26 3.26
N PHE A 39 0.39 14.40 2.80
CA PHE A 39 1.83 14.65 2.70
C PHE A 39 2.36 15.43 3.90
N SER A 40 3.51 14.99 4.40
CA SER A 40 4.26 15.70 5.43
C SER A 40 4.69 17.09 4.92
N PRO A 41 4.39 18.18 5.63
CA PRO A 41 4.82 19.52 5.21
C PRO A 41 6.35 19.72 5.33
N LYS A 42 7.07 18.81 6.00
CA LYS A 42 8.52 18.92 6.22
C LYS A 42 9.34 18.41 5.03
N ASP A 43 8.91 17.31 4.44
CA ASP A 43 9.66 16.59 3.40
C ASP A 43 8.81 16.17 2.19
N GLY A 44 7.52 16.53 2.17
CA GLY A 44 6.61 16.24 1.05
C GLY A 44 6.29 14.75 0.88
N LYS A 45 6.67 13.91 1.84
CA LYS A 45 6.48 12.45 1.77
C LYS A 45 5.17 12.03 2.43
N ALA A 46 4.54 11.00 1.87
CA ALA A 46 3.41 10.33 2.50
C ALA A 46 3.91 9.36 3.58
N ARG A 47 3.11 9.20 4.62
CA ARG A 47 3.31 8.17 5.65
C ARG A 47 2.63 6.88 5.19
N LEU A 48 3.36 5.78 5.20
CA LEU A 48 2.95 4.49 4.67
C LEU A 48 3.17 3.41 5.72
N THR A 49 2.13 2.68 6.09
CA THR A 49 2.21 1.58 7.05
C THR A 49 2.16 0.27 6.29
N PHE A 50 3.19 -0.57 6.41
CA PHE A 50 3.21 -1.86 5.72
C PHE A 50 2.15 -2.79 6.32
N CYS A 51 1.21 -3.26 5.51
CA CYS A 51 0.08 -4.10 5.95
C CYS A 51 0.31 -5.58 5.69
N GLY A 52 1.20 -5.93 4.76
CA GLY A 52 1.47 -7.32 4.41
C GLY A 52 1.55 -7.54 2.90
N VAL A 53 1.23 -8.76 2.50
CA VAL A 53 1.43 -9.25 1.14
C VAL A 53 0.12 -9.79 0.59
N GLU A 54 -0.20 -9.41 -0.64
CA GLU A 54 -1.29 -10.01 -1.41
C GLU A 54 -0.74 -10.74 -2.64
N HIS A 55 -1.41 -11.81 -3.02
CA HIS A 55 -1.15 -12.54 -4.26
C HIS A 55 -2.15 -12.12 -5.33
N SER A 56 -1.67 -11.92 -6.55
CA SER A 56 -2.52 -11.48 -7.66
C SER A 56 -1.98 -12.02 -8.98
N VAL A 57 -2.85 -12.13 -9.98
CA VAL A 57 -2.45 -12.36 -11.37
C VAL A 57 -2.68 -11.07 -12.15
N ILE A 58 -1.70 -10.68 -12.96
CA ILE A 58 -1.88 -9.64 -13.98
C ILE A 58 -2.20 -10.34 -15.29
N GLU A 59 -3.34 -10.00 -15.87
CA GLU A 59 -3.79 -10.52 -17.15
C GLU A 59 -3.71 -9.42 -18.22
N TRP A 60 -3.22 -9.78 -19.41
CA TRP A 60 -3.25 -8.89 -20.57
C TRP A 60 -3.32 -9.70 -21.86
N THR A 61 -3.75 -9.04 -22.94
CA THR A 61 -3.72 -9.64 -24.28
C THR A 61 -2.52 -9.08 -25.04
N ASP A 62 -1.66 -9.96 -25.55
CA ASP A 62 -0.54 -9.61 -26.41
C ASP A 62 -0.64 -10.39 -27.73
N ASN A 63 -0.71 -9.69 -28.86
CA ASN A 63 -0.89 -10.26 -30.20
C ASN A 63 -2.06 -11.26 -30.29
N GLY A 64 -3.20 -10.91 -29.67
CA GLY A 64 -4.40 -11.75 -29.65
C GLY A 64 -4.32 -12.99 -28.75
N LYS A 65 -3.20 -13.19 -28.05
CA LYS A 65 -3.04 -14.26 -27.06
C LYS A 65 -3.22 -13.71 -25.66
N HIS A 66 -4.04 -14.39 -24.86
CA HIS A 66 -4.14 -14.12 -23.43
C HIS A 66 -2.81 -14.47 -22.76
N ARG A 67 -2.35 -13.57 -21.88
CA ARG A 67 -1.13 -13.70 -21.10
C ARG A 67 -1.48 -13.40 -19.65
N GLU A 68 -0.90 -14.21 -18.78
CA GLU A 68 -1.08 -14.11 -17.35
C GLU A 68 0.30 -14.09 -16.71
N LYS A 69 0.45 -13.33 -15.63
CA LYS A 69 1.68 -13.33 -14.83
C LYS A 69 1.33 -13.24 -13.35
N PRO A 70 1.75 -14.21 -12.52
CA PRO A 70 1.62 -14.10 -11.08
C PRO A 70 2.51 -12.97 -10.57
N VAL A 71 1.97 -12.17 -9.66
CA VAL A 71 2.66 -11.05 -9.01
C VAL A 71 2.39 -11.03 -7.51
N MET A 72 3.37 -10.53 -6.79
CA MET A 72 3.29 -10.23 -5.36
C MET A 72 2.98 -8.74 -5.18
N LYS A 73 2.02 -8.41 -4.35
CA LYS A 73 1.68 -7.03 -3.98
C LYS A 73 2.12 -6.78 -2.54
N LEU A 74 3.06 -5.86 -2.35
CA LEU A 74 3.43 -5.37 -1.02
C LEU A 74 2.49 -4.22 -0.67
N VAL A 75 1.60 -4.43 0.30
CA VAL A 75 0.48 -3.53 0.59
C VAL A 75 0.85 -2.54 1.68
N PHE A 76 0.57 -1.25 1.44
CA PHE A 76 0.78 -0.18 2.40
C PHE A 76 -0.51 0.61 2.62
N SER A 77 -0.87 0.82 3.87
CA SER A 77 -1.94 1.74 4.28
C SER A 77 -1.41 3.17 4.29
N CYS A 78 -2.17 4.08 3.70
CA CYS A 78 -1.84 5.50 3.61
C CYS A 78 -3.04 6.34 4.08
N PHE A 79 -2.80 7.28 5.00
CA PHE A 79 -3.83 8.20 5.42
C PHE A 79 -4.15 9.24 4.35
N ASP A 80 -5.42 9.55 4.22
CA ASP A 80 -5.88 10.69 3.44
C ASP A 80 -5.79 11.98 4.27
N VAL A 81 -6.00 13.12 3.61
CA VAL A 81 -6.04 14.44 4.25
C VAL A 81 -7.16 14.59 5.29
N THR A 82 -8.16 13.70 5.31
CA THR A 82 -9.28 13.75 6.27
C THR A 82 -9.00 12.96 7.53
N HIS A 83 -8.05 12.01 7.48
CA HIS A 83 -7.75 11.04 8.53
C HIS A 83 -8.90 10.06 8.84
N GLU A 84 -9.98 10.05 8.05
CA GLU A 84 -11.19 9.27 8.36
C GLU A 84 -11.19 7.87 7.75
N SER A 85 -10.34 7.60 6.75
CA SER A 85 -10.16 6.24 6.19
C SER A 85 -8.83 6.11 5.45
N PRO A 86 -7.88 5.28 5.91
CA PRO A 86 -6.69 5.01 5.13
C PRO A 86 -7.04 4.21 3.87
N ALA A 87 -6.30 4.46 2.78
CA ALA A 87 -6.37 3.64 1.57
C ALA A 87 -5.16 2.71 1.48
N ASN A 88 -5.39 1.50 0.97
CA ASN A 88 -4.33 0.56 0.65
C ASN A 88 -3.77 0.84 -0.73
N ILE A 89 -2.46 1.07 -0.79
CA ILE A 89 -1.68 1.25 -2.01
C ILE A 89 -0.64 0.14 -2.05
N ALA A 90 -0.56 -0.58 -3.17
CA ALA A 90 0.32 -1.73 -3.28
C ALA A 90 1.48 -1.47 -4.24
N ILE A 91 2.68 -1.93 -3.88
CA ILE A 91 3.78 -2.06 -4.81
C ILE A 91 3.74 -3.45 -5.42
N THR A 92 3.48 -3.51 -6.73
CA THR A 92 3.45 -4.78 -7.46
C THR A 92 4.85 -5.21 -7.86
N CYS A 93 5.20 -6.44 -7.51
CA CYS A 93 6.50 -7.06 -7.68
C CYS A 93 6.36 -8.42 -8.38
N GLU A 94 7.41 -8.81 -9.10
CA GLU A 94 7.53 -10.18 -9.62
C GLU A 94 8.02 -11.11 -8.50
N TYR A 95 7.61 -12.37 -8.50
CA TYR A 95 8.08 -13.37 -7.53
C TYR A 95 9.56 -13.72 -7.67
N ARG A 96 10.18 -13.37 -8.80
CA ARG A 96 11.61 -13.59 -9.01
C ARG A 96 12.37 -12.83 -7.93
N LEU A 97 13.12 -13.54 -7.09
CA LEU A 97 13.94 -12.92 -6.04
C LEU A 97 15.33 -12.56 -6.59
N SER A 98 15.71 -11.30 -6.45
CA SER A 98 17.07 -10.81 -6.71
C SER A 98 17.24 -9.44 -6.07
N GLU A 99 18.35 -9.20 -5.37
CA GLU A 99 18.72 -7.89 -4.80
C GLU A 99 18.59 -6.73 -5.78
N LYS A 100 18.84 -7.00 -7.08
CA LYS A 100 18.85 -5.96 -8.11
C LYS A 100 17.47 -5.62 -8.63
N ASN A 101 16.49 -6.50 -8.46
CA ASN A 101 15.15 -6.27 -8.98
C ASN A 101 14.28 -5.53 -7.95
N ARG A 102 13.05 -5.17 -8.37
CA ARG A 102 12.13 -4.39 -7.53
C ARG A 102 11.86 -5.06 -6.18
N LEU A 103 11.61 -6.38 -6.17
CA LEU A 103 11.32 -7.11 -4.93
C LEU A 103 12.52 -7.05 -4.00
N GLY A 104 13.72 -7.35 -4.49
CA GLY A 104 14.92 -7.35 -3.64
C GLY A 104 15.27 -5.98 -3.10
N GLN A 105 15.16 -4.92 -3.91
CA GLN A 105 15.39 -3.55 -3.44
C GLN A 105 14.42 -3.16 -2.31
N ILE A 106 13.16 -3.56 -2.40
CA ILE A 106 12.16 -3.26 -1.36
C ILE A 106 12.43 -4.11 -0.12
N LEU A 107 12.76 -5.39 -0.28
CA LEU A 107 13.13 -6.26 0.83
C LEU A 107 14.31 -5.67 1.63
N THR A 108 15.35 -5.18 0.94
CA THR A 108 16.46 -4.48 1.61
C THR A 108 16.01 -3.22 2.34
N ILE A 109 15.10 -2.41 1.76
CA ILE A 109 14.55 -1.22 2.43
C ILE A 109 13.76 -1.60 3.70
N ILE A 110 13.05 -2.72 3.66
CA ILE A 110 12.27 -3.26 4.77
C ILE A 110 13.20 -3.89 5.84
N GLY A 111 14.48 -4.14 5.53
CA GLY A 111 15.47 -4.66 6.45
C GLY A 111 15.81 -6.14 6.26
N TYR A 112 15.47 -6.73 5.10
CA TYR A 112 15.90 -8.08 4.75
C TYR A 112 17.37 -8.08 4.35
N GLU A 113 18.15 -8.93 5.01
CA GLU A 113 19.54 -9.17 4.67
C GLU A 113 19.63 -10.42 3.80
N PHE A 114 20.10 -10.23 2.56
CA PHE A 114 20.37 -11.34 1.67
C PHE A 114 21.58 -12.09 2.20
N ALA A 115 21.42 -13.39 2.45
CA ALA A 115 22.52 -14.20 2.90
C ALA A 115 23.52 -14.38 1.75
N ASP A 116 24.78 -13.97 1.96
CA ASP A 116 25.92 -14.31 1.12
C ASP A 116 26.24 -15.81 1.27
N LYS A 117 25.35 -16.69 0.80
CA LYS A 117 25.58 -18.14 0.87
C LYS A 117 26.41 -18.57 -0.35
N ASN A 118 27.71 -18.33 -0.25
CA ASN A 118 28.70 -19.07 -1.03
C ASN A 118 28.99 -20.38 -0.28
N GLU A 119 28.46 -21.49 -0.77
CA GLU A 119 28.92 -22.81 -0.34
C GLU A 119 29.99 -23.28 -1.32
N ILE A 120 31.21 -23.48 -0.84
CA ILE A 120 32.29 -24.10 -1.60
C ILE A 120 31.96 -25.59 -1.62
N VAL A 121 31.58 -26.10 -2.79
CA VAL A 121 31.14 -27.49 -2.95
C VAL A 121 32.34 -28.45 -3.00
N ASP A 122 33.52 -27.95 -3.36
CA ASP A 122 34.77 -28.72 -3.40
C ASP A 122 35.96 -27.80 -3.10
N GLU A 123 36.79 -28.13 -2.10
CA GLU A 123 38.00 -27.34 -1.78
C GLU A 123 39.09 -27.48 -2.86
N ASP A 124 38.96 -28.48 -3.74
CA ASP A 124 39.90 -28.81 -4.82
C ASP A 124 39.47 -28.27 -6.21
N ASP A 125 38.27 -27.71 -6.37
CA ASP A 125 37.76 -27.19 -7.65
C ASP A 125 37.46 -25.67 -7.56
N GLU A 126 38.32 -24.87 -8.20
CA GLU A 126 38.34 -23.40 -8.20
C GLU A 126 37.03 -22.76 -8.75
N PHE A 127 36.10 -23.58 -9.26
CA PHE A 127 34.83 -23.14 -9.87
C PHE A 127 33.57 -23.70 -9.19
N GLY A 128 33.70 -24.42 -8.06
CA GLY A 128 32.60 -25.11 -7.37
C GLY A 128 31.67 -24.24 -6.51
N THR A 129 31.27 -23.05 -6.95
CA THR A 129 30.29 -22.21 -6.21
C THR A 129 28.87 -22.41 -6.71
N ARG A 130 27.97 -22.92 -5.85
CA ARG A 130 26.53 -22.95 -6.11
C ARG A 130 25.81 -22.03 -5.12
N VAL A 131 25.14 -21.00 -5.65
CA VAL A 131 24.34 -20.08 -4.83
C VAL A 131 23.06 -20.81 -4.40
N LYS A 132 22.88 -21.05 -3.10
CA LYS A 132 21.60 -21.50 -2.54
C LYS A 132 20.59 -20.37 -2.73
N HIS A 133 19.57 -20.61 -3.55
CA HIS A 133 18.40 -19.72 -3.58
C HIS A 133 17.77 -19.70 -2.18
N THR A 134 17.52 -18.51 -1.64
CA THR A 134 16.76 -18.31 -0.39
C THR A 134 15.45 -19.10 -0.45
N ASP A 135 15.09 -19.77 0.65
CA ASP A 135 13.79 -20.43 0.76
C ASP A 135 12.68 -19.35 0.68
N PRO A 136 11.76 -19.43 -0.30
CA PRO A 136 10.65 -18.49 -0.43
C PRO A 136 9.84 -18.32 0.86
N SER A 137 9.73 -19.38 1.66
CA SER A 137 9.01 -19.39 2.95
C SER A 137 9.62 -18.40 3.95
N GLU A 138 10.96 -18.31 3.99
CA GLU A 138 11.69 -17.38 4.85
C GLU A 138 11.35 -15.91 4.52
N ILE A 139 11.14 -15.60 3.23
CA ILE A 139 10.76 -14.25 2.80
C ILE A 139 9.35 -13.89 3.31
N PHE A 140 8.41 -14.83 3.25
CA PHE A 140 7.05 -14.59 3.72
C PHE A 140 6.98 -14.43 5.23
N ASP A 141 7.66 -15.29 5.97
CA ASP A 141 7.74 -15.18 7.43
C ASP A 141 8.42 -13.87 7.85
N PHE A 142 9.48 -13.49 7.14
CA PHE A 142 10.11 -12.18 7.34
C PHE A 142 9.11 -11.05 7.13
N LEU A 143 8.45 -10.98 5.96
CA LEU A 143 7.50 -9.92 5.63
C LEU A 143 6.33 -9.86 6.63
N ARG A 144 5.82 -11.02 7.08
CA ARG A 144 4.80 -11.09 8.13
C ARG A 144 5.28 -10.39 9.41
N GLY A 145 6.52 -10.64 9.85
CA GLY A 145 7.11 -9.96 11.01
C GLY A 145 7.27 -8.44 10.87
N GLN A 146 7.31 -7.92 9.64
CA GLN A 146 7.47 -6.49 9.35
C GLN A 146 6.15 -5.72 9.29
N CYS A 147 5.01 -6.39 9.38
CA CYS A 147 3.73 -5.71 9.26
C CYS A 147 3.48 -4.74 10.41
N GLY A 148 2.89 -3.59 10.09
CA GLY A 148 2.74 -2.44 10.97
C GLY A 148 3.93 -1.50 11.01
N LEU A 149 5.08 -1.85 10.42
CA LEU A 149 6.20 -0.92 10.31
C LEU A 149 5.85 0.27 9.41
N VAL A 150 6.29 1.45 9.85
CA VAL A 150 5.98 2.71 9.20
C VAL A 150 7.16 3.18 8.36
N PHE A 151 6.85 3.57 7.14
CA PHE A 151 7.75 4.11 6.15
C PHE A 151 7.27 5.49 5.72
N LYS A 152 8.16 6.23 5.05
CA LYS A 152 7.83 7.43 4.31
C LYS A 152 8.31 7.32 2.87
N GLY A 153 7.50 7.76 1.93
CA GLY A 153 7.80 7.68 0.51
C GLY A 153 7.06 8.71 -0.32
N ASN A 154 7.50 8.91 -1.55
CA ASN A 154 6.79 9.73 -2.53
C ASN A 154 5.64 8.91 -3.12
N LEU A 155 4.53 9.59 -3.34
CA LEU A 155 3.40 9.06 -4.12
C LEU A 155 3.28 9.84 -5.41
N THR A 156 2.97 9.14 -6.49
CA THR A 156 2.68 9.73 -7.80
C THR A 156 1.28 9.34 -8.23
N VAL A 157 0.62 10.20 -9.02
CA VAL A 157 -0.68 9.86 -9.59
C VAL A 157 -0.49 8.68 -10.53
N ALA A 158 -1.32 7.66 -10.36
CA ALA A 158 -1.20 6.41 -11.10
C ALA A 158 -1.44 6.65 -12.60
N ILE A 159 -0.51 6.15 -13.42
CA ILE A 159 -0.66 6.18 -14.88
C ILE A 159 -1.18 4.81 -15.32
N ARG A 160 -2.31 4.78 -16.01
CA ARG A 160 -2.97 3.55 -16.47
C ARG A 160 -3.43 3.69 -17.91
N LYS A 161 -3.52 2.57 -18.63
CA LYS A 161 -4.13 2.56 -19.96
C LYS A 161 -5.61 2.94 -19.87
N ASN A 162 -6.05 3.82 -20.75
CA ASN A 162 -7.47 4.08 -20.96
C ASN A 162 -8.07 3.06 -21.95
N LYS A 163 -9.36 3.21 -22.26
CA LYS A 163 -10.05 2.33 -23.21
C LYS A 163 -9.49 2.41 -24.64
N THR A 164 -8.76 3.48 -24.98
CA THR A 164 -8.11 3.68 -26.28
C THR A 164 -6.66 3.15 -26.29
N GLY A 165 -6.16 2.63 -25.16
CA GLY A 165 -4.82 2.06 -25.03
C GLY A 165 -3.73 3.06 -24.66
N GLU A 166 -4.05 4.34 -24.52
CA GLU A 166 -3.12 5.40 -24.14
C GLU A 166 -2.91 5.44 -22.63
N TYR A 167 -1.69 5.73 -22.22
CA TYR A 167 -1.34 5.91 -20.81
C TYR A 167 -1.76 7.31 -20.36
N VAL A 168 -2.73 7.36 -19.44
CA VAL A 168 -3.24 8.61 -18.88
C VAL A 168 -3.17 8.57 -17.36
N GLU A 169 -2.97 9.74 -16.75
CA GLU A 169 -3.10 9.90 -15.31
C GLU A 169 -4.52 9.55 -14.86
N ARG A 170 -4.61 8.90 -13.70
CA ARG A 170 -5.86 8.55 -13.04
C ARG A 170 -5.94 9.26 -11.70
N PRO A 171 -6.48 10.50 -11.66
CA PRO A 171 -6.68 11.22 -10.41
C PRO A 171 -7.45 10.37 -9.38
N GLY A 172 -6.99 10.36 -8.13
CA GLY A 172 -7.54 9.53 -7.06
C GLY A 172 -6.97 8.10 -6.98
N LEU A 173 -6.16 7.68 -7.96
CA LEU A 173 -5.32 6.49 -7.85
C LEU A 173 -3.86 6.91 -7.72
N TRP A 174 -3.12 6.23 -6.84
CA TRP A 174 -1.76 6.59 -6.48
C TRP A 174 -0.85 5.38 -6.55
N ASP A 175 0.39 5.60 -6.98
CA ASP A 175 1.47 4.62 -6.96
C ASP A 175 2.56 5.07 -5.99
N ILE A 176 3.17 4.12 -5.29
CA ILE A 176 4.34 4.38 -4.44
C ILE A 176 5.60 4.37 -5.29
N ASP A 177 6.40 5.44 -5.22
CA ASP A 177 7.77 5.40 -5.72
C ASP A 177 8.65 4.66 -4.72
N TYR A 178 8.75 3.34 -4.91
CA TYR A 178 9.46 2.43 -4.02
C TYR A 178 10.92 2.81 -3.78
N LYS A 179 11.57 3.52 -4.71
CA LYS A 179 12.97 3.97 -4.56
C LYS A 179 13.14 5.06 -3.51
N THR A 180 12.05 5.71 -3.13
CA THR A 180 12.03 6.82 -2.16
C THR A 180 11.57 6.39 -0.78
N LEU A 181 11.16 5.12 -0.64
CA LEU A 181 10.78 4.51 0.62
C LEU A 181 11.95 4.54 1.60
N GLN A 182 11.66 4.99 2.81
CA GLN A 182 12.60 5.06 3.90
C GLN A 182 11.89 4.68 5.21
N PRO A 183 12.51 3.88 6.09
CA PRO A 183 12.01 3.66 7.44
C PRO A 183 11.73 4.98 8.15
N LYS A 184 10.57 5.09 8.80
CA LYS A 184 10.26 6.23 9.64
C LYS A 184 10.75 5.94 11.06
N LEU A 185 11.80 6.62 11.49
CA LEU A 185 12.40 6.39 12.80
C LEU A 185 11.79 7.29 13.89
N LEU A 186 11.61 6.73 15.07
CA LEU A 186 11.34 7.44 16.31
C LEU A 186 12.59 8.21 16.77
N LYS A 187 12.42 9.09 17.75
CA LYS A 187 13.56 9.81 18.36
C LYS A 187 14.57 8.87 19.04
N THR A 188 14.14 7.66 19.39
CA THR A 188 14.97 6.60 19.97
C THR A 188 15.86 5.90 18.94
N GLY A 189 15.62 6.11 17.64
CA GLY A 189 16.31 5.39 16.56
C GLY A 189 15.60 4.11 16.10
N GLU A 190 14.62 3.64 16.87
CA GLU A 190 13.77 2.51 16.46
C GLU A 190 12.79 2.92 15.37
N GLN A 191 12.42 1.99 14.49
CA GLN A 191 11.41 2.24 13.47
C GLN A 191 10.01 2.33 14.11
N GLU A 192 9.24 3.34 13.72
CA GLU A 192 7.86 3.55 14.13
C GLU A 192 6.98 2.39 13.64
N ARG A 193 6.02 1.98 14.47
CA ARG A 193 5.11 0.87 14.22
C ARG A 193 3.69 1.23 14.68
N ASP A 194 2.71 1.01 13.81
CA ASP A 194 1.29 1.28 14.11
C ASP A 194 0.54 0.10 14.72
N MET A 195 0.96 -1.11 14.37
CA MET A 195 0.33 -2.35 14.80
C MET A 195 1.38 -3.43 15.00
N LEU A 196 1.13 -4.34 15.94
CA LEU A 196 2.03 -5.47 16.13
C LEU A 196 1.74 -6.54 15.07
N ALA A 197 2.77 -7.27 14.65
CA ALA A 197 2.59 -8.38 13.72
C ALA A 197 1.64 -9.47 14.28
N SER A 198 1.58 -9.61 15.62
CA SER A 198 0.66 -10.50 16.33
C SER A 198 -0.81 -10.11 16.23
N ASP A 199 -1.11 -8.86 15.82
CA ASP A 199 -2.47 -8.35 15.72
C ASP A 199 -3.10 -8.67 14.34
N ILE A 200 -2.33 -9.30 13.43
CA ILE A 200 -2.77 -9.69 12.10
C ILE A 200 -3.04 -11.18 12.10
N SER A 201 -4.22 -11.58 11.63
CA SER A 201 -4.63 -12.99 11.66
C SER A 201 -3.89 -13.80 10.60
N ASP A 202 -3.64 -15.08 10.88
CA ASP A 202 -3.01 -15.98 9.89
C ASP A 202 -3.87 -16.11 8.62
N GLU A 203 -5.19 -15.96 8.74
CA GLU A 203 -6.16 -15.95 7.62
C GLU A 203 -5.90 -14.81 6.63
N ASP A 204 -5.34 -13.67 7.07
CA ASP A 204 -4.98 -12.54 6.20
C ASP A 204 -3.74 -12.83 5.32
N PHE A 205 -3.05 -13.95 5.56
CA PHE A 205 -1.83 -14.39 4.87
C PHE A 205 -1.97 -15.71 4.10
N GLU A 206 -3.11 -16.40 4.18
CA GLU A 206 -3.31 -17.70 3.50
C GLU A 206 -3.52 -17.52 1.99
N ASN A 207 -2.45 -17.69 1.18
CA ASN A 207 -2.33 -18.80 0.19
C ASN A 207 -1.02 -18.72 -0.65
N PRO A 208 0.15 -19.19 -0.16
CA PRO A 208 1.39 -19.18 -0.93
C PRO A 208 1.58 -20.38 -1.89
N GLU A 209 0.74 -21.43 -1.86
CA GLU A 209 1.01 -22.68 -2.58
C GLU A 209 0.73 -22.65 -4.10
N ILE A 210 0.02 -21.65 -4.63
CA ILE A 210 -0.44 -21.67 -6.03
C ILE A 210 0.53 -20.96 -7.00
N ALA A 211 1.45 -20.11 -6.53
CA ALA A 211 2.24 -19.24 -7.41
C ALA A 211 3.65 -19.76 -7.78
N MET A 212 4.18 -20.75 -7.07
CA MET A 212 5.58 -21.20 -7.21
C MET A 212 5.74 -22.58 -7.88
N ALA A 213 4.63 -23.27 -8.16
CA ALA A 213 4.61 -24.60 -8.76
C ALA A 213 4.59 -24.61 -10.30
N SER A 214 4.61 -23.45 -10.97
CA SER A 214 4.43 -23.38 -12.43
C SER A 214 5.72 -23.37 -13.27
N ASP A 215 6.91 -23.49 -12.66
CA ASP A 215 8.19 -23.53 -13.39
C ASP A 215 8.85 -24.93 -13.33
N SER A 216 8.03 -25.99 -13.33
CA SER A 216 8.50 -27.37 -13.47
C SER A 216 7.75 -28.13 -14.57
N ASP A 217 7.74 -27.59 -15.79
CA ASP A 217 7.54 -28.33 -17.05
C ASP A 217 8.45 -27.74 -18.16
#